data_AF-A0A9K3HXW3-F1
#
_entry.id   AF-A0A9K3HXW3-F1
#
_cell.length_a   1.000
_cell.length_b   1.000
_cell.length_c   1.000
_cell.angle_alpha   90.00
_cell.angle_beta   90.00
_cell.angle_gamma   90.00
#
_symmetry.space_group_name_H-M   'P 1'
#
loop_
_entity.id
_entity.type
_entity.pdbx_description
1 polymer ?
#
loop_
_entity_poly.entity_id
_entity_poly.type
_entity_poly.pdbx_seq_one_letter_code
_entity_poly.pdbx_strand_id
1 'polypeptide(L)'
;MRFKMAFEIEDSSRLSWFMGTVSSVEVADPFQWPNSPWRLLQVSWHEPALLQNIKRASPWLVEVVSSMPLIHLSLLSPQRKKLRFTHI
;
A
#
# COMPACT_ATOMS: atom_id res chain seq x y z
N MET A 1 -3.53 -8.18 2.21
CA MET A 1 -3.20 -6.73 2.25
C MET A 1 -2.16 -6.45 1.17
N ARG A 2 -2.34 -5.40 0.35
CA ARG A 2 -1.36 -4.97 -0.65
C ARG A 2 -0.50 -3.84 -0.09
N PHE A 3 0.76 -3.80 -0.49
CA PHE A 3 1.71 -2.77 -0.07
C PHE A 3 2.64 -2.40 -1.22
N LYS A 4 3.38 -1.31 -1.04
CA LYS A 4 4.55 -0.98 -1.84
C LYS A 4 5.73 -0.66 -0.92
N MET A 5 6.94 -0.92 -1.39
CA MET A 5 8.19 -0.66 -0.67
C MET A 5 9.20 -0.05 -1.62
N ALA A 6 9.96 0.93 -1.14
CA ALA A 6 10.99 1.60 -1.90
C ALA A 6 12.32 0.85 -1.81
N PHE A 7 13.05 0.76 -2.92
CA PHE A 7 14.40 0.23 -3.01
C PHE A 7 15.30 1.22 -3.75
N GLU A 8 16.53 1.38 -3.26
CA GLU A 8 17.58 2.12 -3.96
C GLU A 8 18.17 1.23 -5.05
N ILE A 9 18.31 1.77 -6.26
CA ILE A 9 18.94 1.07 -7.39
C ILE A 9 20.34 1.63 -7.62
N GLU A 10 21.26 0.73 -7.95
CA GLU A 10 22.72 0.90 -8.03
C GLU A 10 23.21 2.18 -8.75
N ASP A 11 22.44 2.73 -9.70
CA ASP A 11 22.90 3.84 -10.55
C ASP A 11 22.29 5.23 -10.23
N SER A 12 21.43 5.39 -9.22
CA SER A 12 20.89 6.73 -8.96
C SER A 12 20.30 6.94 -7.57
N SER A 13 20.31 8.20 -7.15
CA SER A 13 19.50 8.79 -6.08
C SER A 13 17.98 8.63 -6.24
N ARG A 14 17.53 7.68 -7.07
CA ARG A 14 16.12 7.39 -7.37
C ARG A 14 15.69 6.13 -6.64
N LEU A 15 14.65 6.30 -5.84
CA LEU A 15 13.92 5.20 -5.23
C LEU A 15 12.96 4.59 -6.26
N SER A 16 12.99 3.26 -6.35
CA SER A 16 12.02 2.49 -7.13
C SER A 16 11.04 1.79 -6.21
N TRP A 17 9.75 1.91 -6.54
CA TRP A 17 8.67 1.34 -5.75
C TRP A 17 8.27 -0.03 -6.30
N PHE A 18 8.36 -1.04 -5.46
CA PHE A 18 7.94 -2.40 -5.78
C PHE A 18 6.69 -2.76 -5.02
N MET A 19 5.73 -3.37 -5.70
CA MET A 19 4.49 -3.82 -5.10
C MET A 19 4.56 -5.26 -4.61
N GLY A 20 3.88 -5.50 -3.50
CA GLY A 20 3.74 -6.84 -2.94
C GLY A 20 2.44 -7.03 -2.17
N THR A 21 2.26 -8.26 -1.71
CA THR A 21 1.19 -8.66 -0.81
C THR A 21 1.79 -9.22 0.47
N VAL A 22 1.24 -8.82 1.61
CA VAL A 22 1.55 -9.48 2.89
C VAL A 22 0.82 -10.82 2.93
N SER A 23 1.57 -11.90 3.10
CA SER A 23 1.06 -13.27 3.19
C SER A 23 0.75 -13.66 4.63
N SER A 24 1.59 -13.24 5.60
CA SER A 24 1.38 -13.49 7.03
C SER A 24 2.12 -12.48 7.91
N VAL A 25 1.84 -12.53 9.22
CA VAL A 25 2.48 -11.68 10.24
C VAL A 25 3.00 -12.60 11.34
N GLU A 26 4.32 -12.62 11.53
CA GLU A 26 4.99 -13.57 12.41
C GLU A 26 6.35 -13.00 12.88
N VAL A 27 6.73 -13.24 14.13
CA VAL A 27 8.04 -12.84 14.67
C VAL A 27 9.15 -13.64 13.99
N ALA A 28 10.18 -12.95 13.48
CA ALA A 28 11.25 -13.58 12.71
C ALA A 28 12.17 -14.50 13.55
N ASP A 29 12.44 -14.11 14.79
CA ASP A 29 13.20 -14.92 15.75
C ASP A 29 12.58 -14.81 17.15
N PRO A 30 11.61 -15.70 17.47
CA PRO A 30 10.92 -15.65 18.75
C PRO A 30 11.80 -16.00 19.95
N PHE A 31 12.92 -16.70 19.74
CA PHE A 31 13.80 -17.17 20.81
C PHE A 31 14.80 -16.10 21.22
N GLN A 32 15.44 -15.44 20.25
CA GLN A 32 16.39 -14.38 20.52
C GLN A 32 15.70 -13.02 20.71
N TRP A 33 14.62 -12.76 19.96
CA TRP A 33 13.94 -11.47 19.94
C TRP A 33 12.41 -11.62 20.03
N PRO A 34 11.89 -12.12 21.17
CA PRO A 34 10.45 -12.29 21.36
C PRO A 34 9.71 -10.96 21.18
N ASN A 35 8.58 -11.01 20.48
CA ASN A 35 7.74 -9.84 20.15
C ASN A 35 8.40 -8.75 19.30
N SER A 36 9.55 -9.04 18.67
CA SER A 36 10.24 -8.05 17.84
C SER A 36 9.44 -7.72 16.58
N PRO A 37 9.23 -6.44 16.25
CA PRO A 37 8.56 -6.03 15.01
C PRO A 37 9.48 -6.08 13.79
N TRP A 38 10.76 -6.45 13.97
CA TRP A 38 11.71 -6.58 12.88
C TRP A 38 11.37 -7.74 11.96
N ARG A 39 11.27 -7.46 10.65
CA ARG A 39 10.96 -8.47 9.62
C ARG A 39 9.69 -9.28 9.95
N LEU A 40 8.73 -8.63 10.61
CA LEU A 40 7.49 -9.25 11.09
C LEU A 40 6.57 -9.70 9.94
N LEU A 41 6.61 -9.00 8.81
CA LEU A 41 5.72 -9.26 7.69
C LEU A 41 6.35 -10.28 6.77
N GLN A 42 5.69 -11.42 6.53
CA GLN A 42 6.03 -12.28 5.40
C GLN A 42 5.35 -11.71 4.15
N VAL A 43 6.08 -11.65 3.03
CA VAL A 43 5.64 -10.96 1.82
C VAL A 43 5.85 -11.79 0.57
N SER A 44 5.05 -11.50 -0.45
CA SER A 44 5.24 -11.98 -1.82
C SER A 44 5.22 -10.80 -2.77
N TRP A 45 6.21 -10.71 -3.65
CA TRP A 45 6.36 -9.61 -4.59
C TRP A 45 5.63 -9.88 -5.90
N HIS A 46 5.08 -8.83 -6.51
CA HIS A 46 4.46 -8.93 -7.84
C HIS A 46 5.51 -9.19 -8.94
N GLU A 47 6.73 -8.71 -8.73
CA GLU A 47 7.89 -8.92 -9.60
C GLU A 47 8.91 -9.83 -8.89
N PRO A 48 8.64 -11.14 -8.76
CA PRO A 48 9.46 -12.04 -7.96
C PRO A 48 10.89 -12.19 -8.50
N ALA A 49 11.09 -12.05 -9.81
CA ALA A 49 12.42 -12.18 -10.43
C ALA A 49 13.46 -11.18 -9.89
N LEU A 50 13.01 -10.00 -9.45
CA LEU A 50 13.87 -8.94 -8.94
C LEU A 50 14.07 -9.01 -7.42
N LEU A 51 13.12 -9.62 -6.69
CA LEU A 51 13.06 -9.57 -5.22
C LEU A 51 12.90 -10.95 -4.56
N GLN A 52 13.23 -12.04 -5.26
CA GLN A 52 13.07 -13.42 -4.78
C GLN A 52 13.74 -13.73 -3.43
N ASN A 53 14.83 -13.02 -3.12
CA ASN A 53 15.60 -13.21 -1.88
C ASN A 53 15.00 -12.46 -0.69
N ILE A 54 14.05 -11.55 -0.92
CA ILE A 54 13.43 -10.72 0.11
C ILE A 54 12.06 -11.31 0.42
N LYS A 55 11.99 -12.13 1.47
CA LYS A 55 10.73 -12.80 1.87
C LYS A 55 10.03 -12.14 3.04
N ARG A 56 10.71 -11.21 3.73
CA ARG A 56 10.20 -10.54 4.92
C ARG A 56 10.49 -9.04 4.89
N ALA A 57 9.60 -8.26 5.47
CA ALA A 57 9.73 -6.81 5.59
C ALA A 57 9.34 -6.34 7.00
N SER A 58 9.89 -5.19 7.41
CA SER A 58 9.47 -4.52 8.64
C SER A 58 8.30 -3.57 8.36
N PRO A 59 7.37 -3.38 9.32
CA PRO A 59 6.19 -2.53 9.11
C PRO A 59 6.48 -1.10 8.66
N TRP A 60 7.58 -0.50 9.12
CA TRP A 60 7.97 0.89 8.76
C TRP A 60 8.58 1.03 7.37
N LEU A 61 8.88 -0.07 6.67
CA LEU A 61 9.43 -0.05 5.31
C LEU A 61 8.34 -0.14 4.23
N VAL A 62 7.10 -0.43 4.63
CA VAL A 62 6.00 -0.68 3.70
C VAL A 62 4.95 0.42 3.79
N GLU A 63 4.46 0.87 2.64
CA GLU A 63 3.28 1.71 2.54
C GLU A 63 2.09 0.83 2.14
N VAL A 64 1.02 0.85 2.93
CA VAL A 64 -0.21 0.11 2.62
C VAL A 64 -0.89 0.73 1.40
N VAL A 65 -1.19 -0.09 0.39
CA VAL A 65 -1.92 0.34 -0.79
C VAL A 65 -3.41 0.14 -0.51
N SER A 66 -4.10 1.23 -0.18
CA SER A 66 -5.55 1.21 0.01
C SER A 66 -6.27 1.12 -1.34
N SER A 67 -7.15 0.14 -1.48
CA SER A 67 -8.17 0.12 -2.52
C SER A 67 -9.46 0.61 -1.89
N MET A 68 -9.60 1.93 -1.69
CA MET A 68 -10.94 2.47 -1.48
C MET A 68 -11.67 2.37 -2.82
N PRO A 69 -12.79 1.62 -2.92
CA PRO A 69 -13.65 1.81 -4.07
C PRO A 69 -14.13 3.26 -4.01
N LEU A 70 -13.98 4.00 -5.11
CA LEU A 70 -14.53 5.33 -5.26
C LEU A 70 -16.06 5.19 -5.17
N ILE A 71 -16.62 5.27 -3.96
CA ILE A 71 -18.06 5.43 -3.80
C ILE A 71 -18.35 6.81 -4.35
N HIS A 72 -18.83 6.86 -5.58
CA HIS A 72 -19.21 8.08 -6.28
C HIS A 72 -20.34 8.74 -5.48
N LEU A 73 -19.98 9.66 -4.58
CA LEU A 73 -20.87 10.43 -3.68
C LEU A 73 -21.90 11.31 -4.43
N SER A 74 -21.94 11.24 -5.76
CA SER A 74 -22.83 11.96 -6.67
C SER A 74 -24.31 11.60 -6.49
N LEU A 75 -24.64 10.56 -5.73
CA LEU A 75 -26.03 10.23 -5.37
C LEU A 75 -26.60 11.13 -4.26
N LEU A 76 -25.78 11.94 -3.59
CA LEU A 76 -26.19 12.78 -2.46
C LEU A 76 -26.43 14.25 -2.81
N SER A 77 -26.31 14.66 -4.08
CA SER A 77 -26.64 16.05 -4.46
C SER A 77 -28.16 16.22 -4.64
N PRO A 78 -28.86 17.05 -3.86
CA PRO A 78 -30.24 17.38 -4.15
C PRO A 78 -30.27 18.22 -5.43
N GLN A 79 -30.95 17.74 -6.47
CA GLN A 79 -31.14 18.49 -7.71
C GLN A 79 -31.87 19.80 -7.42
N ARG A 80 -31.14 20.91 -7.32
CA ARG A 80 -31.73 22.25 -7.27
C ARG A 80 -32.39 22.55 -8.61
N LYS A 81 -33.72 22.45 -8.67
CA LYS A 81 -34.54 22.94 -9.78
C LYS A 81 -34.28 24.44 -9.93
N LYS A 82 -33.64 24.83 -11.02
CA LYS A 82 -33.30 26.23 -11.34
C LYS A 82 -34.57 26.95 -11.80
N LEU A 83 -35.15 27.79 -10.95
CA LEU A 83 -36.19 28.75 -11.32
C LEU A 83 -35.56 29.76 -12.30
N ARG A 84 -36.11 29.83 -13.52
CA ARG A 84 -35.70 30.83 -14.52
C ARG A 84 -36.55 32.07 -14.30
N PHE A 85 -35.92 33.19 -13.97
CA PHE A 85 -36.56 34.50 -14.07
C PHE A 85 -36.34 35.04 -15.49
N THR A 86 -37.42 35.18 -16.25
CA THR A 86 -37.48 35.99 -17.46
C THR A 86 -37.60 37.45 -17.06
N HIS A 87 -36.59 38.26 -17.39
CA HIS A 87 -36.66 39.71 -17.30
C HIS A 87 -37.43 40.25 -18.53
N ILE A 88 -38.39 41.15 -18.27
CA ILE A 88 -38.96 42.10 -19.23
C ILE A 88 -38.42 43.48 -18.83
#